data_AF-A0A972TSD7-F1
#
_entry.id   AF-A0A972TSD7-F1
#
_cell.length_a   1.000
_cell.length_b   1.000
_cell.length_c   1.000
_cell.angle_alpha   90.00
_cell.angle_beta   90.00
_cell.angle_gamma   90.00
#
_symmetry.space_group_name_H-M   'P 1'
#
loop_
_entity.id
_entity.type
_entity.pdbx_description
1 polymer ?
#
loop_
_entity_poly.entity_id
_entity_poly.type
_entity_poly.pdbx_seq_one_letter_code
_entity_poly.pdbx_strand_id
1 'polypeptide(L)'
;MKKTLSIILLSALFWSCASRLAPPPSLYVGNLPPYIMAELTLEERILAEEAWQNLRQGRGDKAKKTISKLGAQNSVYYIGLGYVSYVLNELQPAENFFKKALINYPDLALIHSGLAQIYLKTGRDDRAFAEFREILKKDPTHAWAKNQYETLKDRKTEEALKEGKTALDEGDTEKSKGAFLKALYYSPQSTESHLLLAEIYKKENKFQNALVHLKAASSNEPMDKKILKNYAEALYQSAQYSKSLEAYEKLLSLEPNNKEIKNLIESLKNKLGIFELPSRYNSIPSSESVSKEEIAALLAVKFKGIADEISGTPPIIIDISTSWASKFILQMTSIGILDIYPNHTFQPKKIVSRAEMAEILLRFINYLEKKGFKFIQQIPLDKIEISDVSSHNYYYQPIIQILSYNIMELSLDRSFNPDIPLSGQEAIKLMDIILALIK
;
A
#
# COMPACT_ATOMS: atom_id res chain seq x y z
N MET A 1 87.19 -43.63 -14.62
CA MET A 1 85.83 -43.21 -14.24
C MET A 1 85.62 -43.53 -12.76
N LYS A 2 85.46 -42.50 -11.93
CA LYS A 2 85.33 -42.56 -10.47
C LYS A 2 83.94 -43.10 -10.07
N LYS A 3 83.85 -43.98 -9.08
CA LYS A 3 82.63 -44.20 -8.30
C LYS A 3 82.92 -43.86 -6.85
N THR A 4 82.31 -42.78 -6.41
CA THR A 4 82.42 -42.16 -5.08
C THR A 4 81.52 -42.83 -4.06
N LEU A 5 82.09 -43.01 -2.86
CA LEU A 5 81.44 -43.34 -1.60
C LEU A 5 80.30 -42.34 -1.27
N SER A 6 79.13 -42.84 -0.90
CA SER A 6 78.07 -42.03 -0.26
C SER A 6 78.05 -42.31 1.23
N ILE A 7 78.39 -41.30 2.01
CA ILE A 7 78.26 -41.24 3.47
C ILE A 7 76.81 -40.84 3.78
N ILE A 8 76.10 -41.66 4.54
CA ILE A 8 74.74 -41.37 5.04
C ILE A 8 74.89 -40.56 6.33
N LEU A 9 74.46 -39.30 6.32
CA LEU A 9 74.31 -38.48 7.51
C LEU A 9 72.94 -38.78 8.14
N LEU A 10 72.95 -39.36 9.35
CA LEU A 10 71.73 -39.61 10.14
C LEU A 10 71.42 -38.34 10.97
N SER A 11 70.41 -37.57 10.56
CA SER A 11 69.89 -36.44 11.35
C SER A 11 68.80 -36.94 12.30
N ALA A 12 69.10 -36.93 13.61
CA ALA A 12 68.14 -37.22 14.67
C ALA A 12 67.16 -36.04 14.82
N LEU A 13 65.91 -36.25 14.39
CA LEU A 13 64.78 -35.35 14.67
C LEU A 13 64.29 -35.60 16.10
N PHE A 14 64.57 -34.67 17.01
CA PHE A 14 63.92 -34.60 18.31
C PHE A 14 62.44 -34.26 18.12
N TRP A 15 61.57 -35.24 18.35
CA TRP A 15 60.14 -35.02 18.54
C TRP A 15 59.91 -34.28 19.86
N SER A 16 59.84 -32.95 19.79
CA SER A 16 59.19 -32.19 20.85
C SER A 16 57.69 -32.46 20.76
N CYS A 17 57.14 -33.16 21.75
CA CYS A 17 55.70 -33.19 22.00
C CYS A 17 55.28 -31.82 22.50
N ALA A 18 55.14 -30.85 21.59
CA ALA A 18 54.34 -29.67 21.84
C ALA A 18 52.89 -30.14 21.99
N SER A 19 52.38 -30.17 23.21
CA SER A 19 50.95 -30.29 23.48
C SER A 19 50.24 -29.20 22.69
N ARG A 20 49.61 -29.56 21.56
CA ARG A 20 48.72 -28.64 20.86
C ARG A 20 47.66 -28.22 21.87
N LEU A 21 47.73 -26.97 22.33
CA LEU A 21 46.65 -26.33 23.05
C LEU A 21 45.40 -26.54 22.20
N ALA A 22 44.37 -27.14 22.80
CA ALA A 22 43.07 -27.24 22.15
C ALA A 22 42.68 -25.84 21.65
N PRO A 23 42.15 -25.70 20.42
CA PRO A 23 41.68 -24.42 19.95
C PRO A 23 40.76 -23.82 21.02
N PRO A 24 40.84 -22.50 21.28
CA PRO A 24 39.99 -21.89 22.29
C PRO A 24 38.54 -22.30 22.00
N PRO A 25 37.77 -22.72 23.02
CA PRO A 25 36.40 -23.14 22.79
C PRO A 25 35.66 -22.03 22.06
N SER A 26 34.70 -22.39 21.19
CA SER A 26 33.75 -21.48 20.55
C SER A 26 32.76 -20.92 21.58
N LEU A 27 33.29 -20.38 22.67
CA LEU A 27 32.58 -19.94 23.83
C LEU A 27 32.75 -18.43 23.94
N TYR A 28 31.63 -17.74 23.75
CA TYR A 28 31.51 -16.35 24.14
C TYR A 28 31.12 -16.27 25.62
N VAL A 29 32.03 -15.74 26.44
CA VAL A 29 31.75 -15.33 27.83
C VAL A 29 31.94 -13.83 27.93
N GLY A 30 30.84 -13.09 27.97
CA GLY A 30 30.87 -11.65 28.20
C GLY A 30 31.46 -11.28 29.57
N ASN A 31 31.68 -9.99 29.80
CA ASN A 31 32.04 -9.50 31.14
C ASN A 31 30.84 -9.56 32.08
N LEU A 32 31.08 -9.82 33.37
CA LEU A 32 30.09 -9.59 34.40
C LEU A 32 29.72 -8.10 34.43
N PRO A 33 28.43 -7.74 34.36
CA PRO A 33 28.02 -6.34 34.41
C PRO A 33 28.44 -5.66 35.72
N PRO A 34 28.78 -4.36 35.69
CA PRO A 34 29.19 -3.63 36.89
C PRO A 34 28.15 -3.67 38.02
N TYR A 35 26.85 -3.66 37.71
CA TYR A 35 25.80 -3.70 38.72
C TYR A 35 25.74 -5.05 39.46
N ILE A 36 25.95 -6.17 38.75
CA ILE A 36 26.06 -7.50 39.38
C ILE A 36 27.29 -7.54 40.28
N MET A 37 28.42 -7.01 39.81
CA MET A 37 29.66 -6.96 40.58
C MET A 37 29.56 -6.06 41.82
N ALA A 38 28.72 -5.03 41.79
CA ALA A 38 28.54 -4.10 42.91
C ALA A 38 27.76 -4.72 44.09
N GLU A 39 26.91 -5.72 43.84
CA GLU A 39 26.15 -6.45 44.87
C GLU A 39 27.02 -7.44 45.66
N LEU A 40 28.22 -7.73 45.17
CA LEU A 40 29.10 -8.76 45.71
C LEU A 40 30.05 -8.20 46.78
N THR A 41 30.30 -9.01 47.82
CA THR A 41 31.41 -8.77 48.76
C THR A 41 32.76 -8.85 48.04
N LEU A 42 33.83 -8.38 48.70
CA LEU A 42 35.17 -8.46 48.11
C LEU A 42 35.59 -9.90 47.81
N GLU A 43 35.31 -10.83 48.73
CA GLU A 43 35.61 -12.25 48.55
C GLU A 43 34.83 -12.87 47.38
N GLU A 44 33.53 -12.59 47.29
CA GLU A 44 32.69 -13.06 46.18
C GLU A 44 33.13 -12.50 44.83
N ARG A 45 33.56 -11.22 44.76
CA ARG A 45 34.10 -10.64 43.53
C ARG A 45 35.36 -11.38 43.05
N ILE A 46 36.30 -11.66 43.97
CA ILE A 46 37.53 -12.39 43.64
C ILE A 46 37.18 -13.78 43.09
N LEU A 47 36.26 -14.49 43.75
CA LEU A 47 35.80 -15.80 43.30
C LEU A 47 35.08 -15.73 41.93
N ALA A 48 34.23 -14.73 41.72
CA ALA A 48 33.52 -14.53 40.45
C ALA A 48 34.49 -14.24 39.30
N GLU A 49 35.49 -13.37 39.51
CA GLU A 49 36.53 -13.05 38.53
C GLU A 49 37.41 -14.26 38.21
N GLU A 50 37.86 -15.01 39.24
CA GLU A 50 38.64 -16.23 39.05
C GLU A 50 37.84 -17.29 38.27
N ALA A 51 36.54 -17.44 38.59
CA ALA A 51 35.65 -18.32 37.85
C ALA A 51 35.54 -17.90 36.37
N TRP A 52 35.32 -16.61 36.09
CA TRP A 52 35.22 -16.08 34.74
C TRP A 52 36.51 -16.25 33.94
N GLN A 53 37.67 -16.05 34.56
CA GLN A 53 38.97 -16.32 33.92
C GLN A 53 39.11 -17.80 33.58
N ASN A 54 38.74 -18.70 34.49
CA ASN A 54 38.77 -20.14 34.23
C ASN A 54 37.83 -20.54 33.10
N LEU A 55 36.62 -19.96 33.02
CA LEU A 55 35.67 -20.19 31.93
C LEU A 55 36.24 -19.77 30.57
N ARG A 56 36.83 -18.57 30.48
CA ARG A 56 37.48 -18.08 29.24
C ARG A 56 38.64 -18.95 28.79
N GLN A 57 39.30 -19.62 29.73
CA GLN A 57 40.39 -20.56 29.45
C GLN A 57 39.88 -21.99 29.20
N GLY A 58 38.57 -22.22 29.18
CA GLY A 58 37.98 -23.55 29.00
C GLY A 58 38.18 -24.49 30.19
N ARG A 59 38.62 -23.99 31.34
CA ARG A 59 38.91 -24.78 32.55
C ARG A 59 37.64 -24.97 33.38
N GLY A 60 36.66 -25.69 32.82
CA GLY A 60 35.33 -25.91 33.40
C GLY A 60 35.36 -26.47 34.82
N ASP A 61 36.23 -27.46 35.10
CA ASP A 61 36.33 -28.07 36.44
C ASP A 61 36.82 -27.09 37.51
N LYS A 62 37.79 -26.23 37.16
CA LYS A 62 38.29 -25.20 38.07
C LYS A 62 37.22 -24.15 38.32
N ALA A 63 36.57 -23.68 37.25
CA ALA A 63 35.45 -22.73 37.36
C ALA A 63 34.30 -23.29 38.21
N LYS A 64 33.96 -24.59 38.06
CA LYS A 64 32.94 -25.27 38.87
C LYS A 64 33.28 -25.23 40.36
N LYS A 65 34.53 -25.51 40.72
CA LYS A 65 35.01 -25.46 42.12
C LYS A 65 34.90 -24.06 42.69
N THR A 66 35.31 -23.03 41.94
CA THR A 66 35.26 -21.65 42.38
C THR A 66 33.81 -21.16 42.55
N ILE A 67 32.94 -21.42 41.57
CA ILE A 67 31.53 -21.03 41.62
C ILE A 67 30.78 -21.72 42.75
N SER A 68 31.10 -22.98 43.05
CA SER A 68 30.46 -23.71 44.15
C SER A 68 30.63 -23.04 45.52
N LYS A 69 31.64 -22.16 45.68
CA LYS A 69 31.88 -21.39 46.91
C LYS A 69 30.96 -20.18 47.06
N LEU A 70 30.39 -19.65 45.98
CA LEU A 70 29.54 -18.44 45.99
C LEU A 70 28.14 -18.68 46.59
N GLY A 71 27.66 -19.94 46.58
CA GLY A 71 26.34 -20.31 47.12
C GLY A 71 25.16 -19.93 46.21
N ALA A 72 24.03 -20.62 46.36
CA ALA A 72 22.89 -20.53 45.42
C ALA A 72 22.13 -19.19 45.42
N GLN A 73 22.27 -18.40 46.49
CA GLN A 73 21.66 -17.06 46.60
C GLN A 73 22.48 -15.98 45.90
N ASN A 74 23.73 -16.28 45.52
CA ASN A 74 24.61 -15.32 44.87
C ASN A 74 24.18 -15.08 43.41
N SER A 75 24.18 -13.82 43.00
CA SER A 75 23.74 -13.34 41.69
C SER A 75 24.49 -14.00 40.52
N VAL A 76 25.75 -14.37 40.72
CA VAL A 76 26.62 -14.98 39.70
C VAL A 76 26.47 -16.50 39.63
N TYR A 77 25.94 -17.14 40.68
CA TYR A 77 26.00 -18.59 40.85
C TYR A 77 25.38 -19.37 39.69
N TYR A 78 24.09 -19.16 39.40
CA TYR A 78 23.41 -19.90 38.33
C TYR A 78 23.88 -19.52 36.93
N ILE A 79 24.27 -18.25 36.72
CA ILE A 79 24.85 -17.78 35.45
C ILE A 79 26.14 -18.55 35.18
N GLY A 80 27.04 -18.56 36.16
CA GLY A 80 28.32 -19.22 36.04
C GLY A 80 28.20 -20.74 35.95
N LEU A 81 27.27 -21.38 36.69
CA LEU A 81 27.00 -22.82 36.53
C LEU A 81 26.49 -23.17 35.13
N GLY A 82 25.69 -22.30 34.51
CA GLY A 82 25.29 -22.44 33.11
C GLY A 82 26.50 -22.48 32.17
N TYR A 83 27.42 -21.53 32.32
CA TYR A 83 28.64 -21.48 31.53
C TYR A 83 29.61 -22.63 31.83
N VAL A 84 29.75 -23.04 33.09
CA VAL A 84 30.53 -24.23 33.48
C VAL A 84 29.98 -25.47 32.79
N SER A 85 28.67 -25.70 32.90
CA SER A 85 28.02 -26.86 32.29
C SER A 85 28.18 -26.84 30.77
N TYR A 86 28.11 -25.66 30.14
CA TYR A 86 28.38 -25.52 28.72
C TYR A 86 29.82 -25.90 28.34
N VAL A 87 30.82 -25.41 29.08
CA VAL A 87 32.24 -25.76 28.88
C VAL A 87 32.47 -27.26 29.01
N LEU A 88 31.80 -27.88 29.99
CA LEU A 88 31.84 -29.33 30.23
C LEU A 88 31.00 -30.14 29.23
N ASN A 89 30.39 -29.48 28.24
CA ASN A 89 29.50 -30.08 27.24
C ASN A 89 28.22 -30.72 27.80
N GLU A 90 27.81 -30.33 29.01
CA GLU A 90 26.58 -30.73 29.68
C GLU A 90 25.44 -29.78 29.27
N LEU A 91 24.96 -29.89 28.02
CA LEU A 91 24.08 -28.87 27.41
C LEU A 91 22.70 -28.76 28.07
N GLN A 92 22.10 -29.88 28.50
CA GLN A 92 20.80 -29.87 29.19
C GLN A 92 20.90 -29.22 30.58
N PRO A 93 21.86 -29.60 31.45
CA PRO A 93 22.13 -28.87 32.69
C PRO A 93 22.42 -27.39 32.47
N ALA A 94 23.23 -27.04 31.45
CA ALA A 94 23.53 -25.66 31.12
C ALA A 94 22.26 -24.84 30.82
N GLU A 95 21.36 -25.38 29.97
CA GLU A 95 20.09 -24.74 29.63
C GLU A 95 19.23 -24.52 30.88
N ASN A 96 19.16 -25.51 31.76
CA ASN A 96 18.40 -25.43 33.01
C ASN A 96 18.97 -24.36 33.97
N PHE A 97 20.29 -24.27 34.10
CA PHE A 97 20.91 -23.25 34.94
C PHE A 97 20.71 -21.84 34.38
N PHE A 98 20.85 -21.65 33.07
CA PHE A 98 20.53 -20.36 32.45
C PHE A 98 19.06 -19.99 32.62
N LYS A 99 18.13 -20.93 32.45
CA LYS A 99 16.69 -20.70 32.71
C LYS A 99 16.42 -20.31 34.16
N LYS A 100 17.11 -20.92 35.13
CA LYS A 100 17.02 -20.50 36.55
C LYS A 100 17.53 -19.08 36.76
N ALA A 101 18.67 -18.73 36.15
CA ALA A 101 19.21 -17.39 36.23
C ALA A 101 18.27 -16.35 35.57
N LEU A 102 17.61 -16.72 34.47
CA LEU A 102 16.71 -15.85 33.71
C LEU A 102 15.49 -15.39 34.53
N ILE A 103 15.05 -16.17 35.52
CA ILE A 103 13.94 -15.80 36.41
C ILE A 103 14.25 -14.50 37.18
N ASN A 104 15.49 -14.36 37.65
CA ASN A 104 15.91 -13.21 38.45
C ASN A 104 16.50 -12.08 37.59
N TYR A 105 17.08 -12.42 36.44
CA TYR A 105 17.76 -11.48 35.56
C TYR A 105 17.26 -11.61 34.10
N PRO A 106 15.98 -11.30 33.83
CA PRO A 106 15.34 -11.57 32.54
C PRO A 106 15.91 -10.78 31.35
N ASP A 107 16.64 -9.70 31.63
CA ASP A 107 17.22 -8.81 30.59
C ASP A 107 18.74 -9.00 30.44
N LEU A 108 19.35 -9.94 31.17
CA LEU A 108 20.80 -10.04 31.23
C LEU A 108 21.37 -10.72 29.98
N ALA A 109 22.08 -9.93 29.16
CA ALA A 109 22.68 -10.38 27.90
C ALA A 109 23.58 -11.62 28.02
N LEU A 110 24.26 -11.81 29.15
CA LEU A 110 25.07 -13.03 29.41
C LEU A 110 24.23 -14.30 29.36
N ILE A 111 23.04 -14.29 29.96
CA ILE A 111 22.17 -15.47 30.04
C ILE A 111 21.65 -15.81 28.65
N HIS A 112 21.13 -14.80 27.94
CA HIS A 112 20.70 -14.95 26.54
C HIS A 112 21.83 -15.42 25.64
N SER A 113 23.06 -14.90 25.83
CA SER A 113 24.23 -15.34 25.07
C SER A 113 24.56 -16.81 25.31
N GLY A 114 24.44 -17.28 26.56
CA GLY A 114 24.60 -18.68 26.92
C GLY A 114 23.54 -19.59 26.28
N LEU A 115 22.27 -19.21 26.37
CA LEU A 115 21.16 -19.93 25.74
C LEU A 115 21.28 -19.96 24.22
N ALA A 116 21.61 -18.84 23.58
CA ALA A 116 21.81 -18.76 22.13
C ALA A 116 22.89 -19.73 21.65
N GLN A 117 24.03 -19.80 22.36
CA GLN A 117 25.11 -20.75 22.05
C GLN A 117 24.68 -22.21 22.20
N ILE A 118 23.92 -22.54 23.25
CA ILE A 118 23.35 -23.88 23.42
C ILE A 118 22.42 -24.22 22.26
N TYR A 119 21.56 -23.28 21.88
CA TYR A 119 20.60 -23.49 20.80
C TYR A 119 21.29 -23.65 19.44
N LEU A 120 22.30 -22.86 19.13
CA LEU A 120 23.13 -23.06 17.93
C LEU A 120 23.81 -24.44 17.94
N LYS A 121 24.42 -24.83 19.06
CA LYS A 121 25.11 -26.13 19.18
C LYS A 121 24.17 -27.34 19.07
N THR A 122 22.88 -27.14 19.36
CA THR A 122 21.85 -28.18 19.29
C THR A 122 20.96 -28.07 18.03
N GLY A 123 21.30 -27.20 17.08
CA GLY A 123 20.55 -27.00 15.83
C GLY A 123 19.17 -26.34 16.01
N ARG A 124 18.90 -25.74 17.17
CA ARG A 124 17.63 -25.06 17.50
C ARG A 124 17.70 -23.59 17.09
N ASP A 125 17.92 -23.34 15.81
CA ASP A 125 18.19 -22.01 15.25
C ASP A 125 17.09 -20.97 15.55
N ASP A 126 15.81 -21.36 15.47
CA ASP A 126 14.68 -20.45 15.74
C ASP A 126 14.73 -19.90 17.18
N ARG A 127 15.15 -20.73 18.14
CA ARG A 127 15.33 -20.33 19.54
C ARG A 127 16.59 -19.48 19.72
N ALA A 128 17.70 -19.86 19.08
CA ALA A 128 18.92 -19.06 19.12
C ALA A 128 18.67 -17.64 18.61
N PHE A 129 17.92 -17.51 17.50
CA PHE A 129 17.55 -16.23 16.92
C PHE A 129 16.73 -15.36 17.87
N ALA A 130 15.78 -15.96 18.60
CA ALA A 130 14.99 -15.26 19.61
C ALA A 130 15.85 -14.74 20.77
N GLU A 131 16.79 -15.54 21.27
CA GLU A 131 17.72 -15.11 22.33
C GLU A 131 18.62 -13.94 21.87
N PHE A 132 19.14 -13.99 20.63
CA PHE A 132 19.89 -12.87 20.07
C PHE A 132 19.06 -11.59 19.95
N ARG A 133 17.78 -11.71 19.60
CA ARG A 133 16.87 -10.58 19.51
C ARG A 133 16.66 -9.92 20.88
N GLU A 134 16.56 -10.68 21.96
CA GLU A 134 16.45 -10.11 23.31
C GLU A 134 17.72 -9.35 23.72
N ILE A 135 18.90 -9.85 23.35
CA ILE A 135 20.16 -9.10 23.56
C ILE A 135 20.12 -7.76 22.80
N LEU A 136 19.84 -7.79 21.50
CA LEU A 136 19.90 -6.61 20.63
C LEU A 136 18.78 -5.61 20.87
N LYS A 137 17.66 -6.05 21.48
CA LYS A 137 16.59 -5.16 21.95
C LYS A 137 17.06 -4.25 23.08
N LYS A 138 17.97 -4.73 23.94
CA LYS A 138 18.50 -3.99 25.10
C LYS A 138 19.81 -3.27 24.76
N ASP A 139 20.69 -3.93 24.01
CA ASP A 139 21.94 -3.37 23.53
C ASP A 139 22.08 -3.61 22.01
N PRO A 140 21.57 -2.68 21.17
CA PRO A 140 21.70 -2.77 19.72
C PRO A 140 23.15 -2.77 19.21
N THR A 141 24.10 -2.36 20.06
CA THR A 141 25.53 -2.24 19.73
C THR A 141 26.35 -3.44 20.19
N HIS A 142 25.72 -4.46 20.78
CA HIS A 142 26.40 -5.66 21.25
C HIS A 142 27.07 -6.44 20.09
N ALA A 143 28.35 -6.17 19.84
CA ALA A 143 29.06 -6.60 18.63
C ALA A 143 28.99 -8.11 18.34
N TRP A 144 29.20 -8.97 19.36
CA TRP A 144 29.17 -10.42 19.17
C TRP A 144 27.77 -10.92 18.79
N ALA A 145 26.75 -10.59 19.59
CA ALA A 145 25.36 -10.94 19.32
C ALA A 145 24.88 -10.39 17.97
N LYS A 146 25.27 -9.16 17.60
CA LYS A 146 24.93 -8.57 16.30
C LYS A 146 25.46 -9.40 15.13
N ASN A 147 26.75 -9.76 15.16
CA ASN A 147 27.36 -10.55 14.09
C ASN A 147 26.73 -11.96 13.99
N GLN A 148 26.49 -12.63 15.12
CA GLN A 148 25.83 -13.93 15.14
C GLN A 148 24.37 -13.85 14.66
N TYR A 149 23.64 -12.81 15.08
CA TYR A 149 22.28 -12.54 14.65
C TYR A 149 22.21 -12.32 13.14
N GLU A 150 23.05 -11.44 12.58
CA GLU A 150 23.06 -11.13 11.14
C GLU A 150 23.42 -12.37 10.31
N THR A 151 24.45 -13.11 10.71
CA THR A 151 24.84 -14.36 10.04
C THR A 151 23.70 -15.39 10.05
N LEU A 152 23.04 -15.56 11.19
CA LEU A 152 21.92 -16.50 11.32
C LEU A 152 20.70 -16.02 10.52
N LYS A 153 20.40 -14.72 10.58
CA LYS A 153 19.33 -14.05 9.85
C LYS A 153 19.45 -14.31 8.37
N ASP A 154 20.61 -14.02 7.79
CA ASP A 154 20.84 -14.11 6.34
C ASP A 154 20.75 -15.57 5.87
N ARG A 155 21.50 -16.47 6.51
CA ARG A 155 21.47 -17.91 6.18
C ARG A 155 20.07 -18.49 6.25
N LYS A 156 19.32 -18.20 7.31
CA LYS A 156 17.98 -18.77 7.51
C LYS A 156 16.93 -18.16 6.59
N THR A 157 17.07 -16.88 6.27
CA THR A 157 16.21 -16.24 5.27
C THR A 157 16.42 -16.89 3.90
N GLU A 158 17.67 -17.12 3.49
CA GLU A 158 17.99 -17.78 2.22
C GLU A 158 17.51 -19.24 2.17
N GLU A 159 17.74 -20.01 3.23
CA GLU A 159 17.23 -21.39 3.35
C GLU A 159 15.71 -21.45 3.19
N ALA A 160 14.99 -20.58 3.90
CA ALA A 160 13.53 -20.52 3.87
C ALA A 160 12.98 -20.02 2.52
N LEU A 161 13.66 -19.06 1.88
CA LEU A 161 13.31 -18.62 0.53
C LEU A 161 13.48 -19.75 -0.50
N LYS A 162 14.58 -20.50 -0.42
CA LYS A 162 14.83 -21.64 -1.30
C LYS A 162 13.78 -22.74 -1.12
N GLU A 163 13.46 -23.07 0.13
CA GLU A 163 12.40 -24.02 0.46
C GLU A 163 11.04 -23.57 -0.11
N GLY A 164 10.69 -22.30 0.08
CA GLY A 164 9.42 -21.75 -0.40
C GLY A 164 9.29 -21.73 -1.92
N LYS A 165 10.38 -21.38 -2.63
CA LYS A 165 10.43 -21.44 -4.11
C LYS A 165 10.31 -22.87 -4.61
N THR A 166 11.03 -23.81 -4.00
CA THR A 166 10.96 -25.23 -4.37
C THR A 166 9.55 -25.79 -4.19
N ALA A 167 8.91 -25.51 -3.05
CA ALA A 167 7.54 -25.93 -2.79
C ALA A 167 6.54 -25.29 -3.77
N LEU A 168 6.78 -24.05 -4.21
CA LEU A 168 5.95 -23.39 -5.22
C LEU A 168 6.07 -24.07 -6.59
N ASP A 169 7.30 -24.45 -6.99
CA ASP A 169 7.55 -25.18 -8.23
C ASP A 169 6.93 -26.58 -8.21
N GLU A 170 6.85 -27.21 -7.04
CA GLU A 170 6.15 -28.48 -6.79
C GLU A 170 4.61 -28.33 -6.76
N GLY A 171 4.10 -27.10 -6.73
CA GLY A 171 2.67 -26.78 -6.61
C GLY A 171 2.11 -26.82 -5.18
N ASP A 172 2.93 -27.11 -4.16
CA ASP A 172 2.54 -27.10 -2.75
C ASP A 172 2.52 -25.66 -2.21
N THR A 173 1.39 -25.00 -2.46
CA THR A 173 1.18 -23.59 -2.13
C THR A 173 1.17 -23.33 -0.62
N GLU A 174 0.68 -24.26 0.20
CA GLU A 174 0.64 -24.08 1.66
C GLU A 174 2.04 -24.18 2.27
N LYS A 175 2.82 -25.18 1.86
CA LYS A 175 4.23 -25.31 2.29
C LYS A 175 5.06 -24.12 1.81
N SER A 176 4.82 -23.64 0.59
CA SER A 176 5.47 -22.44 0.06
C SER A 176 5.19 -21.20 0.93
N LYS A 177 3.92 -20.95 1.27
CA LYS A 177 3.55 -19.85 2.19
C LYS A 177 4.21 -19.99 3.55
N GLY A 178 4.21 -21.20 4.13
CA GLY A 178 4.87 -21.47 5.42
C GLY A 178 6.36 -21.12 5.41
N ALA A 179 7.06 -21.50 4.35
CA ALA A 179 8.48 -21.20 4.18
C ALA A 179 8.75 -19.70 3.97
N PHE A 180 7.96 -19.00 3.17
CA PHE A 180 8.10 -17.54 3.04
C PHE A 180 7.76 -16.77 4.31
N LEU A 181 6.77 -17.23 5.10
CA LEU A 181 6.50 -16.67 6.43
C LEU A 181 7.67 -16.92 7.39
N LYS A 182 8.34 -18.07 7.29
CA LYS A 182 9.58 -18.34 8.03
C LYS A 182 10.72 -17.41 7.58
N ALA A 183 10.86 -17.14 6.28
CA ALA A 183 11.82 -16.16 5.79
C ALA A 183 11.55 -14.76 6.38
N LEU A 184 10.28 -14.35 6.49
CA LEU A 184 9.87 -13.10 7.11
C LEU A 184 10.06 -13.07 8.64
N TYR A 185 10.02 -14.21 9.33
CA TYR A 185 10.37 -14.29 10.75
C TYR A 185 11.83 -13.87 10.98
N TYR A 186 12.75 -14.31 10.12
CA TYR A 186 14.16 -13.94 10.19
C TYR A 186 14.40 -12.53 9.63
N SER A 187 13.86 -12.23 8.44
CA SER A 187 14.00 -10.93 7.78
C SER A 187 12.64 -10.30 7.50
N PRO A 188 12.06 -9.57 8.48
CA PRO A 188 10.75 -8.92 8.32
C PRO A 188 10.68 -7.88 7.19
N GLN A 189 11.82 -7.40 6.71
CA GLN A 189 11.93 -6.43 5.62
C GLN A 189 12.29 -7.08 4.28
N SER A 190 12.25 -8.42 4.16
CA SER A 190 12.55 -9.10 2.89
C SER A 190 11.49 -8.75 1.83
N THR A 191 11.81 -7.83 0.93
CA THR A 191 10.92 -7.44 -0.18
C THR A 191 10.54 -8.65 -1.03
N GLU A 192 11.51 -9.51 -1.35
CA GLU A 192 11.28 -10.72 -2.13
C GLU A 192 10.25 -11.66 -1.48
N SER A 193 10.39 -11.94 -0.18
CA SER A 193 9.44 -12.80 0.55
C SER A 193 8.02 -12.22 0.53
N HIS A 194 7.91 -10.90 0.70
CA HIS A 194 6.62 -10.20 0.59
C HIS A 194 6.01 -10.28 -0.80
N LEU A 195 6.80 -10.10 -1.87
CA LEU A 195 6.30 -10.18 -3.23
C LEU A 195 5.84 -11.59 -3.60
N LEU A 196 6.58 -12.62 -3.18
CA LEU A 196 6.22 -14.03 -3.43
C LEU A 196 4.91 -14.40 -2.71
N LEU A 197 4.76 -14.01 -1.44
CA LEU A 197 3.49 -14.20 -0.71
C LEU A 197 2.33 -13.42 -1.36
N ALA A 198 2.57 -12.17 -1.76
CA ALA A 198 1.57 -11.37 -2.45
C ALA A 198 1.10 -12.01 -3.76
N GLU A 199 2.02 -12.57 -4.54
CA GLU A 199 1.70 -13.27 -5.78
C GLU A 199 0.81 -14.50 -5.52
N ILE A 200 1.17 -15.31 -4.51
CA ILE A 200 0.35 -16.46 -4.11
C ILE A 200 -1.05 -16.01 -3.71
N TYR A 201 -1.18 -15.00 -2.84
CA TYR A 201 -2.49 -14.51 -2.42
C TYR A 201 -3.29 -13.87 -3.56
N LYS A 202 -2.64 -13.21 -4.52
CA LYS A 202 -3.32 -12.73 -5.75
C LYS A 202 -3.88 -13.90 -6.56
N LYS A 203 -3.11 -14.98 -6.76
CA LYS A 203 -3.57 -16.19 -7.48
C LYS A 203 -4.75 -16.87 -6.77
N GLU A 204 -4.78 -16.83 -5.44
CA GLU A 204 -5.90 -17.33 -4.63
C GLU A 204 -7.11 -16.36 -4.57
N ASN A 205 -7.08 -15.23 -5.28
CA ASN A 205 -8.06 -14.14 -5.17
C ASN A 205 -8.22 -13.54 -3.76
N LYS A 206 -7.25 -13.75 -2.87
CA LYS A 206 -7.21 -13.20 -1.50
C LYS A 206 -6.52 -11.83 -1.51
N PHE A 207 -7.12 -10.86 -2.21
CA PHE A 207 -6.50 -9.56 -2.46
C PHE A 207 -6.17 -8.77 -1.18
N GLN A 208 -6.96 -8.90 -0.11
CA GLN A 208 -6.66 -8.24 1.18
C GLN A 208 -5.35 -8.75 1.81
N ASN A 209 -5.11 -10.06 1.77
CA ASN A 209 -3.85 -10.64 2.24
C ASN A 209 -2.68 -10.23 1.35
N ALA A 210 -2.88 -10.18 0.02
CA ALA A 210 -1.87 -9.70 -0.91
C ALA A 210 -1.48 -8.24 -0.62
N LEU A 211 -2.46 -7.38 -0.28
CA LEU A 211 -2.23 -5.98 0.05
C LEU A 211 -1.37 -5.78 1.29
N VAL A 212 -1.49 -6.64 2.31
CA VAL A 212 -0.63 -6.58 3.49
C VAL A 212 0.84 -6.69 3.08
N HIS A 213 1.17 -7.66 2.22
CA HIS A 213 2.54 -7.89 1.79
C HIS A 213 3.01 -6.88 0.73
N LEU A 214 2.15 -6.49 -0.22
CA LEU A 214 2.50 -5.45 -1.20
C LEU A 214 2.73 -4.09 -0.56
N LYS A 215 1.98 -3.75 0.49
CA LYS A 215 2.21 -2.53 1.26
C LYS A 215 3.58 -2.57 1.96
N ALA A 216 3.96 -3.70 2.55
CA ALA A 216 5.27 -3.85 3.16
C ALA A 216 6.41 -3.74 2.13
N ALA A 217 6.29 -4.45 0.99
CA ALA A 217 7.24 -4.36 -0.12
C ALA A 217 7.35 -2.92 -0.67
N SER A 218 6.22 -2.23 -0.88
CA SER A 218 6.19 -0.84 -1.36
C SER A 218 6.72 0.15 -0.32
N SER A 219 6.67 -0.17 0.97
CA SER A 219 7.27 0.68 2.01
C SER A 219 8.79 0.60 2.00
N ASN A 220 9.35 -0.57 1.68
CA ASN A 220 10.80 -0.77 1.54
C ASN A 220 11.34 -0.18 0.23
N GLU A 221 10.60 -0.34 -0.87
CA GLU A 221 11.00 0.08 -2.21
C GLU A 221 9.90 0.97 -2.84
N PRO A 222 9.75 2.23 -2.37
CA PRO A 222 8.60 3.09 -2.69
C PRO A 222 8.51 3.57 -4.14
N MET A 223 9.57 3.39 -4.92
CA MET A 223 9.67 3.80 -6.32
C MET A 223 9.83 2.62 -7.28
N ASP A 224 9.80 1.37 -6.78
CA ASP A 224 9.80 0.22 -7.67
C ASP A 224 8.48 0.14 -8.45
N LYS A 225 8.60 0.23 -9.77
CA LYS A 225 7.46 0.29 -10.69
C LYS A 225 6.65 -1.00 -10.69
N LYS A 226 7.29 -2.16 -10.57
CA LYS A 226 6.63 -3.48 -10.56
C LYS A 226 5.83 -3.65 -9.27
N ILE A 227 6.39 -3.25 -8.13
CA ILE A 227 5.71 -3.30 -6.83
C ILE A 227 4.52 -2.33 -6.83
N LEU A 228 4.69 -1.10 -7.30
CA LEU A 228 3.62 -0.10 -7.40
C LEU A 228 2.48 -0.58 -8.31
N LYS A 229 2.79 -1.15 -9.48
CA LYS A 229 1.79 -1.74 -10.38
C LYS A 229 1.01 -2.86 -9.68
N ASN A 230 1.72 -3.82 -9.07
CA ASN A 230 1.09 -4.94 -8.36
C ASN A 230 0.20 -4.47 -7.20
N TYR A 231 0.64 -3.45 -6.46
CA TYR A 231 -0.12 -2.85 -5.36
C TYR A 231 -1.38 -2.14 -5.86
N ALA A 232 -1.27 -1.32 -6.91
CA ALA A 232 -2.40 -0.62 -7.51
C ALA A 232 -3.47 -1.60 -8.06
N GLU A 233 -3.03 -2.68 -8.71
CA GLU A 233 -3.91 -3.76 -9.20
C GLU A 233 -4.63 -4.47 -8.05
N ALA A 234 -3.92 -4.83 -6.97
CA ALA A 234 -4.54 -5.47 -5.82
C ALA A 234 -5.53 -4.55 -5.10
N LEU A 235 -5.27 -3.23 -5.06
CA LEU A 235 -6.22 -2.23 -4.56
C LEU A 235 -7.47 -2.17 -5.44
N TYR A 236 -7.31 -2.20 -6.76
CA TYR A 236 -8.42 -2.22 -7.71
C TYR A 236 -9.30 -3.46 -7.51
N GLN A 237 -8.69 -4.65 -7.45
CA GLN A 237 -9.41 -5.93 -7.30
C GLN A 237 -10.10 -6.07 -5.93
N SER A 238 -9.59 -5.38 -4.90
CA SER A 238 -10.24 -5.29 -3.59
C SER A 238 -11.26 -4.14 -3.47
N ALA A 239 -11.66 -3.55 -4.60
CA ALA A 239 -12.60 -2.43 -4.71
C ALA A 239 -12.18 -1.15 -3.96
N GLN A 240 -10.89 -1.01 -3.61
CA GLN A 240 -10.32 0.21 -3.03
C GLN A 240 -9.90 1.19 -4.14
N TYR A 241 -10.88 1.63 -4.93
CA TYR A 241 -10.65 2.40 -6.17
C TYR A 241 -9.93 3.73 -5.94
N SER A 242 -10.24 4.46 -4.87
CA SER A 242 -9.59 5.73 -4.53
C SER A 242 -8.09 5.56 -4.25
N LYS A 243 -7.73 4.59 -3.41
CA LYS A 243 -6.32 4.26 -3.15
C LYS A 243 -5.62 3.68 -4.39
N SER A 244 -6.33 2.91 -5.20
CA SER A 244 -5.81 2.39 -6.47
C SER A 244 -5.46 3.52 -7.42
N LEU A 245 -6.32 4.54 -7.52
CA LEU A 245 -6.08 5.74 -8.31
C LEU A 245 -4.81 6.47 -7.85
N GLU A 246 -4.66 6.72 -6.55
CA GLU A 246 -3.44 7.34 -6.00
C GLU A 246 -2.16 6.54 -6.35
N ALA A 247 -2.23 5.21 -6.25
CA ALA A 247 -1.10 4.35 -6.58
C ALA A 247 -0.76 4.37 -8.09
N TYR A 248 -1.77 4.35 -8.96
CA TYR A 248 -1.55 4.47 -10.41
C TYR A 248 -1.07 5.86 -10.82
N GLU A 249 -1.54 6.94 -10.19
CA GLU A 249 -1.05 8.30 -10.43
C GLU A 249 0.43 8.43 -10.05
N LYS A 250 0.82 7.86 -8.91
CA LYS A 250 2.24 7.75 -8.54
C LYS A 250 3.03 6.96 -9.58
N LEU A 251 2.52 5.83 -10.05
CA LEU A 251 3.18 5.05 -11.10
C LEU A 251 3.28 5.84 -12.42
N LEU A 252 2.25 6.60 -12.80
CA LEU A 252 2.27 7.46 -13.98
C LEU A 252 3.32 8.57 -13.86
N SER A 253 3.56 9.14 -12.68
CA SER A 253 4.64 10.12 -12.49
C SER A 253 6.03 9.54 -12.77
N LEU A 254 6.22 8.22 -12.59
CA LEU A 254 7.45 7.50 -12.92
C LEU A 254 7.48 7.05 -14.39
N GLU A 255 6.31 6.96 -15.04
CA GLU A 255 6.14 6.55 -16.43
C GLU A 255 5.18 7.47 -17.22
N PRO A 256 5.52 8.75 -17.45
CA PRO A 256 4.57 9.75 -17.95
C PRO A 256 3.96 9.46 -19.32
N ASN A 257 4.62 8.61 -20.10
CA ASN A 257 4.22 8.24 -21.46
C ASN A 257 3.51 6.88 -21.55
N ASN A 258 3.25 6.22 -20.41
CA ASN A 258 2.58 4.93 -20.40
C ASN A 258 1.06 5.09 -20.64
N LYS A 259 0.63 4.79 -21.88
CA LYS A 259 -0.78 4.90 -22.30
C LYS A 259 -1.71 3.95 -21.53
N GLU A 260 -1.23 2.77 -21.17
CA GLU A 260 -2.01 1.77 -20.42
C GLU A 260 -2.41 2.33 -19.05
N ILE A 261 -1.46 2.93 -18.33
CA ILE A 261 -1.71 3.54 -17.02
C ILE A 261 -2.66 4.74 -17.13
N LYS A 262 -2.52 5.59 -18.15
CA LYS A 262 -3.44 6.70 -18.40
C LYS A 262 -4.89 6.23 -18.57
N ASN A 263 -5.09 5.18 -19.37
CA ASN A 263 -6.42 4.60 -19.59
C ASN A 263 -6.99 3.99 -18.31
N LEU A 264 -6.16 3.33 -17.48
CA LEU A 264 -6.58 2.79 -16.19
C LEU A 264 -6.99 3.90 -15.20
N ILE A 265 -6.21 4.99 -15.14
CA ILE A 265 -6.54 6.17 -14.33
C ILE A 265 -7.86 6.78 -14.78
N GLU A 266 -8.08 6.96 -16.09
CA GLU A 266 -9.35 7.49 -16.60
C GLU A 266 -10.53 6.58 -16.24
N SER A 267 -10.38 5.26 -16.40
CA SER A 267 -11.39 4.28 -15.99
C SER A 267 -11.71 4.34 -14.49
N LEU A 268 -10.68 4.46 -13.65
CA LEU A 268 -10.81 4.62 -12.19
C LEU A 268 -11.50 5.95 -11.82
N LYS A 269 -11.10 7.05 -12.46
CA LYS A 269 -11.74 8.37 -12.31
C LYS A 269 -13.22 8.31 -12.67
N ASN A 270 -13.58 7.64 -13.78
CA ASN A 270 -14.97 7.42 -14.15
C ASN A 270 -15.73 6.61 -13.09
N LYS A 271 -15.18 5.50 -12.59
CA LYS A 271 -15.80 4.68 -11.52
C LYS A 271 -16.01 5.44 -10.22
N LEU A 272 -15.12 6.38 -9.90
CA LEU A 272 -15.21 7.23 -8.72
C LEU A 272 -16.08 8.47 -8.95
N GLY A 273 -16.59 8.68 -10.18
CA GLY A 273 -17.27 9.91 -10.57
C GLY A 273 -16.39 11.16 -10.50
N ILE A 274 -15.06 11.01 -10.51
CA ILE A 274 -14.09 12.11 -10.51
C ILE A 274 -13.91 12.53 -11.98
N PHE A 275 -14.81 13.38 -12.47
CA PHE A 275 -14.68 13.99 -13.79
C PHE A 275 -13.79 15.22 -13.66
N GLU A 276 -12.58 15.16 -14.21
CA GLU A 276 -11.86 16.40 -14.51
C GLU A 276 -12.63 17.12 -15.63
N LEU A 277 -13.15 18.30 -15.32
CA LEU A 277 -13.87 19.11 -16.31
C LEU A 277 -12.89 19.53 -17.41
N PRO A 278 -13.21 19.29 -18.70
CA PRO A 278 -12.36 19.72 -19.80
C PRO A 278 -12.12 21.23 -19.74
N SER A 279 -10.94 21.72 -20.13
CA SER A 279 -10.63 23.17 -20.06
C SER A 279 -11.65 24.06 -20.78
N ARG A 280 -12.29 23.53 -21.84
CA ARG A 280 -13.39 24.21 -22.57
C ARG A 280 -14.65 24.42 -21.72
N TYR A 281 -14.92 23.57 -20.75
CA TYR A 281 -16.02 23.78 -19.80
C TYR A 281 -15.82 25.09 -19.01
N ASN A 282 -14.58 25.37 -18.62
CA ASN A 282 -14.25 26.55 -17.82
C ASN A 282 -14.36 27.86 -18.60
N SER A 283 -14.37 27.83 -19.94
CA SER A 283 -14.55 29.03 -20.78
C SER A 283 -16.02 29.36 -21.06
N ILE A 284 -16.96 28.47 -20.74
CA ILE A 284 -18.39 28.68 -21.00
C ILE A 284 -18.91 29.99 -20.37
N PRO A 285 -18.61 30.35 -19.10
CA PRO A 285 -19.12 31.59 -18.49
C PRO A 285 -18.71 32.87 -19.23
N SER A 286 -17.67 32.83 -20.05
CA SER A 286 -17.21 33.97 -20.86
C SER A 286 -17.66 33.93 -22.32
N SER A 287 -18.44 32.93 -22.73
CA SER A 287 -18.88 32.80 -24.12
C SER A 287 -20.01 33.79 -24.45
N GLU A 288 -19.85 34.51 -25.57
CA GLU A 288 -20.91 35.40 -26.12
C GLU A 288 -22.13 34.60 -26.59
N SER A 289 -21.92 33.37 -27.04
CA SER A 289 -23.00 32.46 -27.45
C SER A 289 -22.67 31.01 -27.10
N VAL A 290 -23.64 30.26 -26.58
CA VAL A 290 -23.44 28.85 -26.22
C VAL A 290 -23.87 27.91 -27.35
N SER A 291 -23.06 26.88 -27.53
CA SER A 291 -23.32 25.78 -28.46
C SER A 291 -24.04 24.60 -27.81
N LYS A 292 -24.62 23.71 -28.62
CA LYS A 292 -25.28 22.49 -28.13
C LYS A 292 -24.36 21.62 -27.27
N GLU A 293 -23.08 21.51 -27.62
CA GLU A 293 -22.10 20.72 -26.86
C GLU A 293 -21.79 21.33 -25.48
N GLU A 294 -21.80 22.66 -25.37
CA GLU A 294 -21.65 23.38 -24.11
C GLU A 294 -22.88 23.25 -23.23
N ILE A 295 -24.10 23.32 -23.81
CA ILE A 295 -25.35 23.05 -23.08
C ILE A 295 -25.37 21.62 -22.53
N ALA A 296 -24.95 20.63 -23.33
CA ALA A 296 -24.85 19.24 -22.87
C ALA A 296 -23.91 19.10 -21.67
N ALA A 297 -22.73 19.74 -21.74
CA ALA A 297 -21.78 19.73 -20.64
C ALA A 297 -22.30 20.45 -19.39
N LEU A 298 -22.91 21.63 -19.54
CA LEU A 298 -23.49 22.38 -18.42
C LEU A 298 -24.57 21.57 -17.69
N LEU A 299 -25.51 20.97 -18.42
CA LEU A 299 -26.58 20.15 -17.83
C LEU A 299 -26.00 18.93 -17.09
N ALA A 300 -25.10 18.19 -17.74
CA ALA A 300 -24.50 16.99 -17.17
C ALA A 300 -23.70 17.29 -15.88
N VAL A 301 -23.00 18.43 -15.84
CA VAL A 301 -22.15 18.81 -14.72
C VAL A 301 -22.96 19.44 -13.58
N LYS A 302 -23.86 20.40 -13.87
CA LYS A 302 -24.64 21.10 -12.83
C LYS A 302 -25.64 20.20 -12.12
N PHE A 303 -26.20 19.23 -12.81
CA PHE A 303 -27.22 18.32 -12.26
C PHE A 303 -26.68 16.92 -11.98
N LYS A 304 -25.36 16.83 -11.76
CA LYS A 304 -24.70 15.58 -11.39
C LYS A 304 -25.30 15.02 -10.10
N GLY A 305 -25.66 13.74 -10.11
CA GLY A 305 -26.30 13.05 -8.99
C GLY A 305 -27.83 13.14 -8.99
N ILE A 306 -28.42 13.97 -9.85
CA ILE A 306 -29.87 14.03 -10.11
C ILE A 306 -30.19 13.38 -11.47
N ALA A 307 -29.39 13.70 -12.49
CA ALA A 307 -29.47 13.03 -13.78
C ALA A 307 -28.92 11.61 -13.69
N ASP A 308 -29.65 10.64 -14.23
CA ASP A 308 -29.20 9.26 -14.30
C ASP A 308 -27.91 9.13 -15.13
N GLU A 309 -27.14 8.09 -14.82
CA GLU A 309 -26.19 7.54 -15.78
C GLU A 309 -26.93 6.97 -17.00
N ILE A 310 -26.22 6.77 -18.11
CA ILE A 310 -26.79 6.25 -19.37
C ILE A 310 -27.62 5.00 -19.08
N SER A 311 -28.95 5.15 -19.12
CA SER A 311 -29.89 4.05 -18.91
C SER A 311 -30.49 3.62 -20.24
N GLY A 312 -30.15 2.41 -20.70
CA GLY A 312 -30.61 1.87 -21.99
C GLY A 312 -29.54 1.88 -23.08
N THR A 313 -29.92 1.53 -24.31
CA THR A 313 -29.01 1.57 -25.47
C THR A 313 -28.80 3.02 -25.90
N PRO A 314 -27.57 3.56 -25.86
CA PRO A 314 -27.30 4.93 -26.26
C PRO A 314 -27.62 5.11 -27.75
N PRO A 315 -28.13 6.28 -28.15
CA PRO A 315 -28.43 6.54 -29.55
C PRO A 315 -27.14 6.61 -30.39
N ILE A 316 -27.25 6.21 -31.66
CA ILE A 316 -26.14 6.32 -32.61
C ILE A 316 -26.04 7.78 -33.08
N ILE A 317 -24.92 8.43 -32.78
CA ILE A 317 -24.62 9.80 -33.17
C ILE A 317 -23.29 9.82 -33.94
N ILE A 318 -23.33 10.28 -35.19
CA ILE A 318 -22.20 10.10 -36.12
C ILE A 318 -21.18 11.25 -36.11
N ASP A 319 -21.52 12.42 -35.56
CA ASP A 319 -20.74 13.66 -35.68
C ASP A 319 -20.13 14.17 -34.35
N ILE A 320 -20.17 13.36 -33.29
CA ILE A 320 -19.67 13.76 -31.96
C ILE A 320 -18.25 13.28 -31.65
N SER A 321 -17.62 12.45 -32.49
CA SER A 321 -16.31 11.84 -32.21
C SER A 321 -15.19 12.85 -31.95
N THR A 322 -15.30 14.05 -32.52
CA THR A 322 -14.34 15.15 -32.35
C THR A 322 -14.79 16.19 -31.31
N SER A 323 -15.99 16.05 -30.75
CA SER A 323 -16.49 16.95 -29.71
C SER A 323 -15.83 16.63 -28.38
N TRP A 324 -15.35 17.67 -27.71
CA TRP A 324 -14.81 17.58 -26.35
C TRP A 324 -15.90 17.20 -25.32
N ALA A 325 -17.16 17.42 -25.68
CA ALA A 325 -18.32 17.10 -24.84
C ALA A 325 -19.03 15.81 -25.29
N SER A 326 -18.42 14.99 -26.15
CA SER A 326 -19.01 13.75 -26.69
C SER A 326 -19.68 12.86 -25.63
N LYS A 327 -19.03 12.67 -24.47
CA LYS A 327 -19.60 11.91 -23.34
C LYS A 327 -20.84 12.59 -22.73
N PHE A 328 -20.81 13.91 -22.55
CA PHE A 328 -21.95 14.67 -22.03
C PHE A 328 -23.12 14.65 -23.01
N ILE A 329 -22.84 14.76 -24.31
CA ILE A 329 -23.83 14.65 -25.38
C ILE A 329 -24.49 13.27 -25.34
N LEU A 330 -23.71 12.19 -25.27
CA LEU A 330 -24.24 10.83 -25.17
C LEU A 330 -25.12 10.66 -23.93
N GLN A 331 -24.71 11.20 -22.78
CA GLN A 331 -25.50 11.12 -21.57
C GLN A 331 -26.84 11.85 -21.73
N MET A 332 -26.83 13.13 -22.11
CA MET A 332 -28.03 13.96 -22.19
C MET A 332 -29.01 13.52 -23.28
N THR A 333 -28.50 12.93 -24.37
CA THR A 333 -29.34 12.35 -25.43
C THR A 333 -29.94 11.00 -25.01
N SER A 334 -29.20 10.18 -24.26
CA SER A 334 -29.71 8.88 -23.78
C SER A 334 -30.89 9.01 -22.82
N ILE A 335 -30.94 10.10 -22.04
CA ILE A 335 -32.06 10.40 -21.14
C ILE A 335 -33.13 11.30 -21.76
N GLY A 336 -33.00 11.63 -23.04
CA GLY A 336 -34.02 12.36 -23.82
C GLY A 336 -34.13 13.85 -23.52
N ILE A 337 -33.13 14.46 -22.88
CA ILE A 337 -33.10 15.91 -22.64
C ILE A 337 -32.71 16.66 -23.92
N LEU A 338 -31.73 16.12 -24.66
CA LEU A 338 -31.27 16.68 -25.92
C LEU A 338 -31.63 15.76 -27.09
N ASP A 339 -32.07 16.37 -28.19
CA ASP A 339 -32.47 15.66 -29.40
C ASP A 339 -31.34 15.50 -30.42
N ILE A 340 -31.48 14.44 -31.22
CA ILE A 340 -30.66 14.12 -32.38
C ILE A 340 -31.53 14.30 -33.62
N TYR A 341 -30.95 14.82 -34.69
CA TYR A 341 -31.67 14.98 -35.95
C TYR A 341 -31.96 13.62 -36.61
N PRO A 342 -32.99 13.52 -37.48
CA PRO A 342 -33.33 12.28 -38.18
C PRO A 342 -32.19 11.62 -38.97
N ASN A 343 -31.16 12.39 -39.34
CA ASN A 343 -29.96 11.92 -40.02
C ASN A 343 -28.83 11.45 -39.07
N HIS A 344 -29.14 11.16 -37.81
CA HIS A 344 -28.18 10.74 -36.76
C HIS A 344 -27.08 11.76 -36.42
N THR A 345 -27.28 13.03 -36.75
CA THR A 345 -26.36 14.11 -36.35
C THR A 345 -26.86 14.85 -35.11
N PHE A 346 -25.93 15.35 -34.30
CA PHE A 346 -26.22 16.21 -33.15
C PHE A 346 -25.90 17.68 -33.40
N GLN A 347 -24.92 17.96 -34.28
CA GLN A 347 -24.35 19.27 -34.58
C GLN A 347 -23.77 19.96 -33.32
N PRO A 348 -22.67 19.44 -32.73
CA PRO A 348 -22.12 19.91 -31.45
C PRO A 348 -21.89 21.42 -31.38
N LYS A 349 -21.40 22.02 -32.47
CA LYS A 349 -21.04 23.45 -32.56
C LYS A 349 -22.20 24.38 -32.92
N LYS A 350 -23.41 23.86 -33.13
CA LYS A 350 -24.57 24.70 -33.43
C LYS A 350 -24.88 25.60 -32.22
N ILE A 351 -24.97 26.90 -32.46
CA ILE A 351 -25.36 27.89 -31.44
C ILE A 351 -26.84 27.69 -31.10
N VAL A 352 -27.14 27.75 -29.80
CA VAL A 352 -28.49 27.55 -29.26
C VAL A 352 -29.21 28.89 -29.14
N SER A 353 -30.40 28.98 -29.73
CA SER A 353 -31.26 30.16 -29.60
C SER A 353 -32.08 30.17 -28.30
N ARG A 354 -32.63 31.33 -27.95
CA ARG A 354 -33.50 31.52 -26.79
C ARG A 354 -34.72 30.58 -26.82
N ALA A 355 -35.30 30.36 -27.99
CA ALA A 355 -36.42 29.43 -28.17
C ALA A 355 -36.00 27.96 -28.02
N GLU A 356 -34.85 27.57 -28.59
CA GLU A 356 -34.31 26.21 -28.44
C GLU A 356 -33.98 25.89 -26.98
N MET A 357 -33.43 26.87 -26.25
CA MET A 357 -33.17 26.71 -24.81
C MET A 357 -34.46 26.51 -24.02
N ALA A 358 -35.54 27.24 -24.33
CA ALA A 358 -36.83 27.04 -23.66
C ALA A 358 -37.34 25.59 -23.85
N GLU A 359 -37.19 25.02 -25.05
CA GLU A 359 -37.52 23.62 -25.30
C GLU A 359 -36.65 22.65 -24.49
N ILE A 360 -35.33 22.85 -24.48
CA ILE A 360 -34.39 22.01 -23.72
C ILE A 360 -34.73 22.05 -22.22
N LEU A 361 -34.97 23.25 -21.67
CA LEU A 361 -35.32 23.40 -20.27
C LEU A 361 -36.66 22.74 -19.94
N LEU A 362 -37.67 22.85 -20.81
CA LEU A 362 -38.96 22.20 -20.58
C LEU A 362 -38.82 20.68 -20.58
N ARG A 363 -38.07 20.12 -21.53
CA ARG A 363 -37.75 18.68 -21.56
C ARG A 363 -37.05 18.24 -20.28
N PHE A 364 -36.13 19.06 -19.80
CA PHE A 364 -35.40 18.78 -18.57
C PHE A 364 -36.30 18.84 -17.33
N ILE A 365 -37.18 19.85 -17.21
CA ILE A 365 -38.19 19.92 -16.15
C ILE A 365 -39.09 18.68 -16.16
N ASN A 366 -39.60 18.29 -17.34
CA ASN A 366 -40.43 17.09 -17.47
C ASN A 366 -39.68 15.81 -17.05
N TYR A 367 -38.37 15.73 -17.31
CA TYR A 367 -37.52 14.64 -16.82
C TYR A 367 -37.42 14.65 -15.29
N LEU A 368 -37.22 15.81 -14.68
CA LEU A 368 -37.15 15.96 -13.22
C LEU A 368 -38.49 15.69 -12.54
N GLU A 369 -39.62 16.09 -13.15
CA GLU A 369 -40.95 15.77 -12.63
C GLU A 369 -41.20 14.26 -12.60
N LYS A 370 -40.76 13.53 -13.63
CA LYS A 370 -40.78 12.05 -13.64
C LYS A 370 -39.93 11.43 -12.54
N LYS A 371 -38.92 12.16 -12.04
CA LYS A 371 -38.08 11.76 -10.90
C LYS A 371 -38.67 12.15 -9.53
N GLY A 372 -39.82 12.82 -9.52
CA GLY A 372 -40.55 13.18 -8.31
C GLY A 372 -40.34 14.62 -7.83
N PHE A 373 -39.57 15.43 -8.55
CA PHE A 373 -39.47 16.88 -8.27
C PHE A 373 -40.77 17.59 -8.69
N LYS A 374 -41.13 18.67 -8.01
CA LYS A 374 -42.36 19.43 -8.29
C LYS A 374 -42.03 20.84 -8.71
N PHE A 375 -42.54 21.26 -9.86
CA PHE A 375 -42.39 22.63 -10.35
C PHE A 375 -43.74 23.35 -10.28
N ILE A 376 -43.75 24.51 -9.62
CA ILE A 376 -44.97 25.29 -9.40
C ILE A 376 -44.99 26.46 -10.38
N GLN A 377 -46.05 26.52 -11.20
CA GLN A 377 -46.30 27.67 -12.08
C GLN A 377 -46.53 28.93 -11.24
N GLN A 378 -45.70 29.95 -11.47
CA GLN A 378 -45.77 31.24 -10.80
C GLN A 378 -46.71 32.21 -11.52
N ILE A 379 -46.83 32.06 -12.84
CA ILE A 379 -47.66 32.91 -13.70
C ILE A 379 -48.66 32.03 -14.46
N PRO A 380 -49.97 32.25 -14.34
CA PRO A 380 -50.98 31.55 -15.13
C PRO A 380 -50.74 31.73 -16.64
N LEU A 381 -50.88 30.65 -17.42
CA LEU A 381 -50.56 30.64 -18.86
C LEU A 381 -51.38 31.66 -19.66
N ASP A 382 -52.63 31.90 -19.26
CA ASP A 382 -53.55 32.86 -19.90
C ASP A 382 -53.16 34.33 -19.67
N LYS A 383 -52.28 34.60 -18.69
CA LYS A 383 -51.78 35.95 -18.40
C LYS A 383 -50.46 36.28 -19.12
N ILE A 384 -49.88 35.33 -19.84
CA ILE A 384 -48.63 35.52 -20.56
C ILE A 384 -48.95 35.98 -21.98
N GLU A 385 -48.73 37.26 -22.26
CA GLU A 385 -48.91 37.87 -23.58
C GLU A 385 -47.54 38.10 -24.25
N ILE A 386 -47.25 37.38 -25.32
CA ILE A 386 -46.00 37.47 -26.09
C ILE A 386 -46.26 38.24 -27.38
N SER A 387 -45.46 39.28 -27.65
CA SER A 387 -45.68 40.16 -28.81
C SER A 387 -45.10 39.64 -30.12
N ASP A 388 -44.05 38.81 -30.07
CA ASP A 388 -43.23 38.42 -31.23
C ASP A 388 -43.24 36.91 -31.54
N VAL A 389 -44.01 36.11 -30.79
CA VAL A 389 -44.14 34.67 -31.02
C VAL A 389 -45.60 34.28 -31.21
N SER A 390 -45.96 33.87 -32.43
CA SER A 390 -47.29 33.37 -32.77
C SER A 390 -47.62 32.07 -32.05
N SER A 391 -48.90 31.85 -31.71
CA SER A 391 -49.41 30.59 -31.16
C SER A 391 -49.23 29.37 -32.08
N HIS A 392 -48.99 29.61 -33.37
CA HIS A 392 -48.69 28.58 -34.36
C HIS A 392 -47.18 28.27 -34.49
N ASN A 393 -46.32 29.00 -33.78
CA ASN A 393 -44.88 28.74 -33.77
C ASN A 393 -44.58 27.42 -33.02
N TYR A 394 -43.68 26.61 -33.58
CA TYR A 394 -43.24 25.34 -32.98
C TYR A 394 -42.81 25.48 -31.51
N TYR A 395 -42.11 26.56 -31.16
CA TYR A 395 -41.59 26.80 -29.81
C TYR A 395 -42.59 27.49 -28.87
N TYR A 396 -43.79 27.83 -29.33
CA TYR A 396 -44.74 28.61 -28.52
C TYR A 396 -45.09 27.94 -27.19
N GLN A 397 -45.36 26.64 -27.21
CA GLN A 397 -45.70 25.87 -26.01
C GLN A 397 -44.53 25.80 -25.01
N PRO A 398 -43.30 25.40 -25.43
CA PRO A 398 -42.12 25.51 -24.57
C PRO A 398 -41.91 26.89 -23.94
N ILE A 399 -42.04 27.94 -24.74
CA ILE A 399 -41.80 29.31 -24.29
C ILE A 399 -42.80 29.70 -23.19
N ILE A 400 -44.10 29.52 -23.40
CA ILE A 400 -45.11 29.88 -22.39
C ILE A 400 -44.93 29.08 -21.10
N GLN A 401 -44.61 27.79 -21.20
CA GLN A 401 -44.38 26.95 -20.01
C GLN A 401 -43.17 27.46 -19.20
N ILE A 402 -42.05 27.76 -19.85
CA ILE A 402 -40.84 28.25 -19.16
C ILE A 402 -41.03 29.65 -18.56
N LEU A 403 -41.79 30.52 -19.24
CA LEU A 403 -42.20 31.81 -18.69
C LEU A 403 -43.11 31.63 -17.47
N SER A 404 -44.01 30.63 -17.48
CA SER A 404 -44.92 30.34 -16.35
C SER A 404 -44.17 29.94 -15.08
N TYR A 405 -43.03 29.27 -15.20
CA TYR A 405 -42.15 28.94 -14.08
C TYR A 405 -41.24 30.10 -13.65
N ASN A 406 -41.30 31.24 -14.34
CA ASN A 406 -40.41 32.39 -14.14
C ASN A 406 -38.91 32.01 -14.26
N ILE A 407 -38.60 31.07 -15.16
CA ILE A 407 -37.23 30.66 -15.45
C ILE A 407 -36.61 31.56 -16.51
N MET A 408 -37.40 31.91 -17.53
CA MET A 408 -37.08 32.96 -18.50
C MET A 408 -38.08 34.10 -18.34
N GLU A 409 -37.69 35.28 -18.85
CA GLU A 409 -38.49 36.50 -18.77
C GLU A 409 -38.64 37.12 -20.16
N LEU A 410 -39.72 37.89 -20.33
CA LEU A 410 -39.94 38.74 -21.50
C LEU A 410 -39.18 40.07 -21.34
N SER A 411 -38.83 40.69 -22.46
CA SER A 411 -38.33 42.06 -22.50
C SER A 411 -39.41 43.07 -22.08
N LEU A 412 -39.02 44.32 -21.84
CA LEU A 412 -39.94 45.40 -21.42
C LEU A 412 -41.08 45.66 -22.41
N ASP A 413 -40.86 45.38 -23.69
CA ASP A 413 -41.84 45.48 -24.78
C ASP A 413 -42.66 44.19 -24.99
N ARG A 414 -42.58 43.26 -24.03
CA ARG A 414 -43.24 41.93 -24.06
C ARG A 414 -42.75 41.01 -25.19
N SER A 415 -41.60 41.30 -25.79
CA SER A 415 -40.96 40.40 -26.75
C SER A 415 -40.20 39.29 -26.02
N PHE A 416 -40.21 38.08 -26.57
CA PHE A 416 -39.39 36.96 -26.12
C PHE A 416 -38.03 36.93 -26.82
N ASN A 417 -37.97 37.36 -28.08
CA ASN A 417 -36.82 37.33 -28.98
C ASN A 417 -36.28 35.90 -29.22
N PRO A 418 -37.04 35.04 -29.93
CA PRO A 418 -36.79 33.60 -30.01
C PRO A 418 -35.47 33.22 -30.69
N ASP A 419 -34.99 34.05 -31.64
CA ASP A 419 -33.82 33.74 -32.48
C ASP A 419 -32.49 34.25 -31.89
N ILE A 420 -32.53 35.00 -30.79
CA ILE A 420 -31.32 35.53 -30.15
C ILE A 420 -30.54 34.39 -29.49
N PRO A 421 -29.22 34.28 -29.72
CA PRO A 421 -28.39 33.30 -29.02
C PRO A 421 -28.25 33.64 -27.54
N LEU A 422 -28.10 32.64 -26.68
CA LEU A 422 -27.80 32.89 -25.26
C LEU A 422 -26.30 32.95 -25.03
N SER A 423 -25.89 33.90 -24.19
CA SER A 423 -24.55 33.90 -23.61
C SER A 423 -24.36 32.77 -22.59
N GLY A 424 -23.11 32.46 -22.29
CA GLY A 424 -22.77 31.45 -21.28
C GLY A 424 -23.29 31.78 -19.89
N GLN A 425 -23.26 33.06 -19.50
CA GLN A 425 -23.76 33.51 -18.21
C GLN A 425 -25.28 33.35 -18.10
N GLU A 426 -26.01 33.68 -19.17
CA GLU A 426 -27.46 33.48 -19.22
C GLU A 426 -27.80 32.00 -19.11
N ALA A 427 -27.17 31.13 -19.90
CA ALA A 427 -27.42 29.70 -19.85
C ALA A 427 -27.15 29.12 -18.44
N ILE A 428 -26.06 29.55 -17.79
CA ILE A 428 -25.72 29.17 -16.41
C ILE A 428 -26.80 29.65 -15.43
N LYS A 429 -27.22 30.91 -15.53
CA LYS A 429 -28.25 31.50 -14.67
C LYS A 429 -29.57 30.73 -14.76
N LEU A 430 -30.00 30.36 -15.97
CA LEU A 430 -31.24 29.58 -16.17
C LEU A 430 -31.17 28.22 -15.45
N MET A 431 -30.03 27.54 -15.51
CA MET A 431 -29.82 26.28 -14.81
C MET A 431 -29.77 26.45 -13.29
N ASP A 432 -29.19 27.55 -12.80
CA ASP A 432 -29.17 27.86 -11.37
C ASP A 432 -30.58 28.16 -10.83
N ILE A 433 -31.45 28.78 -11.63
CA ILE A 433 -32.87 28.95 -11.29
C ILE A 433 -33.55 27.58 -11.14
N ILE A 434 -33.34 26.66 -12.09
CA ILE A 434 -33.91 25.30 -11.99
C ILE A 434 -33.38 24.59 -10.74
N LEU A 435 -32.08 24.65 -10.44
CA LEU A 435 -31.54 24.08 -9.19
C LEU A 435 -32.20 24.66 -7.93
N ALA A 436 -32.53 25.94 -7.93
CA ALA A 436 -33.23 26.57 -6.82
C ALA A 436 -34.69 26.09 -6.68
N LEU A 437 -35.33 25.72 -7.78
CA LEU A 437 -36.71 25.21 -7.83
C LEU A 437 -36.84 23.73 -7.45
N ILE A 438 -35.74 22.96 -7.48
CA ILE A 438 -35.70 21.52 -7.16
C ILE A 438 -35.76 21.22 -5.64
N LYS A 439 -35.70 22.25 -4.79
CA LYS A 439 -35.61 22.12 -3.32
C LYS A 439 -36.80 21.45 -2.64
#